data_AF-A0A3P7IS49-F1
#
_entry.id   AF-A0A3P7IS49-F1
#
_cell.length_a   1.000
_cell.length_b   1.000
_cell.length_c   1.000
_cell.angle_alpha   90.00
_cell.angle_beta   90.00
_cell.angle_gamma   90.00
#
_symmetry.space_group_name_H-M   'P 1'
#
loop_
_entity.id
_entity.type
_entity.pdbx_description
1 polymer ?
#
loop_
_entity_poly.entity_id
_entity_poly.type
_entity_poly.pdbx_seq_one_letter_code
_entity_poly.pdbx_strand_id
1 'polypeptide(L)'
;MDFVNDLKKSGLYVIGHVRKGDFDCREAVDPLQQVFPYWLSLVDYLKLKAFVELTLSTSIRQGIQQLMRLSGLGAMKPNTVVLGFHEATPVDVTLQESQLLKDLRYSKIDRAAVVEYFTAGDYMPKVRLFFLLGV
;
A
#
# COMPACT_ATOMS: atom_id res chain seq x y z
N MET A 1 10.15 4.17 -5.33
CA MET A 1 10.10 4.07 -3.85
C MET A 1 11.43 4.39 -3.19
N ASP A 2 12.45 4.69 -3.99
CA ASP A 2 13.81 5.00 -3.55
C ASP A 2 13.83 6.24 -2.65
N PHE A 3 12.97 7.23 -2.91
CA PHE A 3 12.81 8.41 -2.05
C PHE A 3 12.55 8.07 -0.57
N VAL A 4 11.65 7.11 -0.29
CA VAL A 4 11.31 6.74 1.09
C VAL A 4 12.45 5.94 1.72
N ASN A 5 13.13 5.10 0.94
CA ASN A 5 14.31 4.36 1.37
C ASN A 5 15.50 5.28 1.68
N ASP A 6 15.71 6.31 0.86
CA ASP A 6 16.74 7.32 1.06
C ASP A 6 16.44 8.19 2.28
N LEU A 7 15.16 8.43 2.56
CA LEU A 7 14.71 9.18 3.74
C LEU A 7 15.04 8.45 5.05
N LYS A 8 15.08 7.11 5.05
CA LYS A 8 15.39 6.37 6.28
C LYS A 8 16.19 5.08 6.03
N LYS A 9 17.51 5.17 6.27
CA LYS A 9 18.48 4.06 6.15
C LYS A 9 18.19 2.82 7.01
N SER A 10 17.43 2.91 8.11
CA SER A 10 17.21 1.79 9.04
C SER A 10 15.93 1.88 9.88
N GLY A 11 14.82 2.33 9.29
CA GLY A 11 13.53 2.43 9.98
C GLY A 11 12.56 1.33 9.60
N LEU A 12 11.51 1.20 10.42
CA LEU A 12 10.34 0.41 10.09
C LEU A 12 9.27 1.30 9.46
N TYR A 13 8.68 0.83 8.38
CA TYR A 13 7.60 1.52 7.69
C TYR A 13 6.26 0.85 7.98
N VAL A 14 5.19 1.61 7.85
CA VAL A 14 3.83 1.08 7.73
C VAL A 14 3.31 1.54 6.38
N ILE A 15 3.01 0.60 5.49
CA ILE A 15 2.35 0.85 4.22
C ILE A 15 0.86 0.77 4.44
N GLY A 16 0.20 1.93 4.35
CA GLY A 16 -1.24 2.05 4.46
C GLY A 16 -1.91 2.02 3.09
N HIS A 17 -3.05 1.36 2.98
CA HIS A 17 -3.93 1.50 1.83
C HIS A 17 -5.39 1.55 2.25
N VAL A 18 -6.10 2.54 1.72
CA VAL A 18 -7.54 2.69 1.93
C VAL A 18 -8.26 2.27 0.67
N ARG A 19 -9.05 1.21 0.76
CA ARG A 19 -10.00 0.84 -0.29
C ARG A 19 -11.32 1.55 -0.02
N LYS A 20 -11.83 2.27 -1.01
CA LYS A 20 -13.16 2.85 -0.93
C LYS A 20 -14.19 1.74 -1.11
N GLY A 21 -15.06 1.55 -0.13
CA GLY A 21 -16.11 0.55 -0.17
C GLY A 21 -16.95 0.59 1.10
N ASP A 22 -18.08 -0.09 1.08
CA ASP A 22 -18.89 -0.31 2.27
C ASP A 22 -18.69 -1.76 2.73
N PHE A 23 -18.68 -1.97 4.05
CA PHE A 23 -18.60 -3.32 4.59
C PHE A 23 -20.03 -3.86 4.67
N ASP A 24 -20.46 -4.57 3.63
CA ASP A 24 -21.75 -5.22 3.64
C ASP A 24 -21.69 -6.43 4.57
N CYS A 25 -22.36 -6.36 5.72
CA CYS A 25 -22.44 -7.44 6.72
C CYS A 25 -23.02 -8.77 6.18
N ARG A 26 -23.48 -8.78 4.93
CA ARG A 26 -23.99 -9.94 4.20
C ARG A 26 -22.88 -10.74 3.53
N GLU A 27 -21.76 -10.10 3.22
CA GLU A 27 -20.57 -10.81 2.72
C GLU A 27 -19.83 -11.42 3.91
N ALA A 28 -19.64 -12.74 3.88
CA ALA A 28 -19.00 -13.46 4.98
C ALA A 28 -17.47 -13.26 5.04
N VAL A 29 -16.87 -12.61 4.04
CA VAL A 29 -15.42 -12.52 3.85
C VAL A 29 -15.04 -11.08 3.55
N ASP A 30 -14.03 -10.57 4.26
CA ASP A 30 -13.48 -9.25 4.03
C ASP A 30 -12.79 -9.19 2.64
N PRO A 31 -13.21 -8.30 1.73
CA PRO A 31 -12.57 -8.14 0.41
C PRO A 31 -11.08 -7.76 0.50
N LEU A 32 -10.63 -7.19 1.63
CA LEU A 32 -9.22 -6.88 1.85
C LEU A 32 -8.37 -8.12 2.12
N GLN A 33 -8.95 -9.20 2.64
CA GLN A 33 -8.22 -10.42 2.96
C GLN A 33 -7.65 -11.09 1.69
N GLN A 34 -8.38 -10.99 0.57
CA GLN A 34 -7.92 -11.48 -0.73
C GLN A 34 -6.80 -10.62 -1.31
N VAL A 35 -6.79 -9.34 -0.97
CA VAL A 35 -5.86 -8.34 -1.52
C VAL A 35 -4.56 -8.26 -0.71
N PHE A 36 -4.62 -8.54 0.59
CA PHE A 36 -3.47 -8.46 1.52
C PHE A 36 -2.19 -9.16 1.03
N PRO A 37 -2.26 -10.38 0.45
CA PRO A 37 -1.05 -11.08 -0.02
C PRO A 37 -0.31 -10.37 -1.17
N TYR A 38 -1.02 -9.59 -2.00
CA TYR A 38 -0.40 -8.80 -3.07
C TYR A 38 0.44 -7.65 -2.52
N TRP A 39 -0.03 -7.00 -1.45
CA TRP A 39 0.71 -5.94 -0.76
C TRP A 39 1.93 -6.46 -0.02
N LEU A 40 1.86 -7.64 0.59
CA LEU A 40 3.04 -8.31 1.16
C LEU A 40 4.09 -8.59 0.07
N SER A 41 3.65 -9.09 -1.09
CA SER A 41 4.56 -9.34 -2.22
C SER A 41 5.22 -8.07 -2.72
N LEU A 42 4.51 -6.93 -2.69
CA LEU A 42 5.07 -5.62 -3.04
C LEU A 42 6.14 -5.17 -2.03
N VAL A 43 5.92 -5.36 -0.73
CA VAL A 43 6.91 -5.04 0.32
C VAL A 43 8.19 -5.86 0.13
N ASP A 44 8.05 -7.16 -0.11
CA ASP A 44 9.15 -8.08 -0.35
C ASP A 44 9.93 -7.69 -1.62
N TYR A 45 9.21 -7.34 -2.70
CA TYR A 45 9.81 -6.86 -3.95
C TYR A 45 10.61 -5.57 -3.75
N LEU A 46 10.06 -4.60 -3.03
CA LEU A 46 10.71 -3.32 -2.74
C LEU A 46 11.84 -3.45 -1.70
N LYS A 47 12.04 -4.65 -1.12
CA LYS A 47 12.99 -4.94 -0.04
C LYS A 47 12.84 -3.99 1.15
N LEU A 48 11.59 -3.59 1.43
CA LEU A 48 11.24 -2.70 2.53
C LEU A 48 11.03 -3.50 3.81
N LYS A 49 11.53 -2.98 4.94
CA LYS A 49 11.08 -3.45 6.26
C LYS A 49 9.81 -2.68 6.61
N ALA A 50 8.66 -3.24 6.24
CA ALA A 50 7.38 -2.57 6.43
C ALA A 50 6.27 -3.51 6.92
N PHE A 51 5.36 -2.99 7.75
CA PHE A 51 4.06 -3.60 7.99
C PHE A 51 3.05 -3.10 6.96
N VAL A 52 2.13 -3.96 6.55
CA VAL A 52 1.03 -3.60 5.65
C VAL A 52 -0.24 -3.44 6.46
N GLU A 53 -0.90 -2.29 6.31
CA GLU A 53 -2.22 -2.02 6.90
C GLU A 53 -3.21 -1.64 5.80
N LEU A 54 -4.26 -2.45 5.64
CA LEU A 54 -5.34 -2.20 4.70
C LEU A 54 -6.59 -1.77 5.47
N THR A 55 -7.32 -0.78 4.98
CA THR A 55 -8.55 -0.30 5.61
C THR A 55 -9.64 -0.11 4.56
N LEU A 56 -10.85 -0.59 4.87
CA LEU A 56 -12.04 -0.40 4.05
C LEU A 56 -12.83 0.77 4.64
N SER A 57 -13.18 1.76 3.82
CA SER A 57 -13.93 2.92 4.30
C SER A 57 -14.76 3.55 3.19
N THR A 58 -15.90 4.16 3.55
CA THR A 58 -16.78 4.86 2.62
C THR A 58 -16.13 6.13 2.03
N SER A 59 -15.14 6.69 2.73
CA SER A 59 -14.37 7.86 2.31
C SER A 59 -12.88 7.67 2.53
N ILE A 60 -12.08 8.06 1.53
CA ILE A 60 -10.61 8.03 1.62
C ILE A 60 -10.13 8.83 2.84
N ARG A 61 -10.70 10.02 3.07
CA ARG A 61 -10.31 10.87 4.22
C ARG A 61 -10.52 10.16 5.55
N GLN A 62 -11.67 9.49 5.72
CA GLN A 62 -11.97 8.76 6.95
C GLN A 62 -11.06 7.56 7.12
N GLY A 63 -10.83 6.78 6.06
CA GLY A 63 -9.91 5.65 6.09
C GLY A 63 -8.47 6.05 6.44
N ILE A 64 -7.98 7.19 5.92
CA ILE A 64 -6.64 7.69 6.28
C ILE A 64 -6.60 8.11 7.75
N GLN A 65 -7.65 8.80 8.23
CA GLN A 65 -7.74 9.17 9.64
C GLN A 65 -7.77 7.95 10.56
N GLN A 66 -8.43 6.86 10.14
CA GLN A 66 -8.42 5.57 10.84
C GLN A 66 -7.01 5.00 10.87
N LEU A 67 -6.35 4.86 9.71
CA LEU A 67 -4.97 4.40 9.61
C LEU A 67 -4.03 5.22 10.50
N MET A 68 -4.03 6.55 10.41
CA MET A 68 -3.14 7.40 11.23
C MET A 68 -3.36 7.24 12.75
N ARG A 69 -4.58 6.93 13.19
CA ARG A 69 -4.92 6.83 14.61
C ARG A 69 -4.70 5.43 15.18
N LEU A 70 -4.92 4.41 14.36
CA LEU A 70 -4.92 3.00 14.76
C LEU A 70 -3.63 2.27 14.37
N SER A 71 -2.86 2.82 13.43
CA SER A 71 -1.60 2.22 12.98
C SER A 71 -0.51 2.24 14.04
N GLY A 72 0.36 1.23 13.94
CA GLY A 72 1.47 1.04 14.85
C GLY A 72 1.13 0.16 16.06
N LEU A 73 2.15 -0.52 16.60
CA LEU A 73 1.99 -1.44 17.71
C LEU A 73 2.64 -0.87 18.97
N GLY A 74 1.82 -0.55 19.98
CA GLY A 74 2.30 -0.05 21.27
C GLY A 74 3.09 1.26 21.14
N ALA A 75 4.38 1.23 21.49
CA ALA A 75 5.29 2.38 21.38
C ALA A 75 5.70 2.70 19.93
N MET A 76 5.46 1.79 18.98
CA MET A 76 5.84 1.94 17.57
C MET A 76 4.78 2.69 16.77
N LYS A 77 4.42 3.88 17.24
CA LYS A 77 3.46 4.74 16.56
C LYS A 77 4.16 5.51 15.43
N PRO A 78 3.56 5.60 14.25
CA PRO A 78 4.14 6.37 13.19
C PRO A 78 4.12 7.88 13.48
N ASN A 79 5.21 8.55 13.11
CA ASN A 79 5.48 9.95 13.40
C ASN A 79 5.41 10.85 12.16
N THR A 80 5.58 10.27 10.97
CA THR A 80 5.63 11.00 9.71
C THR A 80 4.75 10.30 8.70
N VAL A 81 3.93 11.09 8.00
CA VAL A 81 3.07 10.61 6.93
C VAL A 81 3.63 11.14 5.61
N VAL A 82 3.94 10.23 4.69
CA VAL A 82 4.33 10.57 3.32
C VAL A 82 3.20 10.15 2.38
N LEU A 83 2.75 11.11 1.57
CA LEU A 83 1.64 10.97 0.64
C LEU A 83 2.13 11.32 -0.76
N GLY A 84 1.69 10.55 -1.75
CA GLY A 84 1.84 10.98 -3.14
C GLY A 84 0.96 12.20 -3.43
N PHE A 85 1.50 13.14 -4.19
CA PHE A 85 0.74 14.31 -4.64
C PHE A 85 -0.38 13.87 -5.60
N HIS A 86 -1.56 14.48 -5.45
CA HIS A 86 -2.69 14.23 -6.33
C HIS A 86 -2.59 15.10 -7.58
N GLU A 87 -2.37 14.47 -8.73
CA GLU A 87 -2.36 15.15 -10.02
C GLU A 87 -3.69 14.89 -10.75
N ALA A 88 -4.26 15.95 -11.35
CA ALA A 88 -5.52 15.85 -12.09
C ALA A 88 -5.37 15.04 -13.39
N THR A 89 -4.17 15.04 -13.97
CA THR A 89 -3.78 14.21 -15.09
C THR A 89 -2.79 13.15 -14.60
N PRO A 90 -3.00 11.86 -14.87
CA PRO A 90 -2.04 10.84 -14.47
C PRO A 90 -0.75 11.03 -15.26
N VAL A 91 0.30 11.55 -14.61
CA VAL A 91 1.67 11.46 -15.13
C VAL A 91 2.10 10.00 -15.03
N ASP A 92 2.75 9.50 -16.09
CA ASP A 92 3.14 8.10 -16.33
C ASP A 92 3.32 7.28 -15.05
N VAL A 93 2.63 6.14 -15.01
CA VAL A 93 2.63 5.19 -13.90
C VAL A 93 4.06 4.94 -13.41
N THR A 94 4.37 5.45 -12.21
CA THR A 94 5.66 5.26 -11.53
C THR A 94 5.98 3.79 -11.22
N LEU A 95 5.04 2.88 -11.47
CA LEU A 95 5.19 1.44 -11.40
C LEU A 95 5.24 0.90 -12.83
N GLN A 96 6.34 1.17 -13.55
CA GLN A 96 6.52 0.59 -14.88
C GLN A 96 6.65 -0.93 -14.78
N GLU A 97 5.85 -1.63 -15.59
CA GLU A 97 5.77 -3.09 -15.68
C GLU A 97 7.15 -3.74 -15.84
N SER A 98 8.02 -3.10 -16.62
CA SER A 98 9.38 -3.56 -16.92
C SER A 98 10.34 -3.54 -15.71
N GLN A 99 10.06 -2.74 -14.69
CA GLN A 99 10.82 -2.69 -13.43
C GLN A 99 10.23 -3.65 -12.40
N LEU A 100 8.88 -3.69 -12.26
CA LEU A 100 8.18 -4.62 -11.37
C LEU A 100 8.48 -6.09 -11.67
N LEU A 101 8.51 -6.46 -12.94
CA LEU A 101 8.67 -7.86 -13.38
C LEU A 101 10.06 -8.46 -13.10
N LYS A 102 11.12 -7.64 -13.00
CA LYS A 102 12.51 -8.14 -12.92
C LYS A 102 12.87 -8.77 -11.56
N ASP A 103 12.28 -8.28 -10.47
CA ASP A 103 12.69 -8.67 -9.09
C ASP A 103 11.64 -9.45 -8.28
N LEU A 104 10.48 -9.79 -8.86
CA LEU A 104 9.42 -10.59 -8.22
C LEU A 104 9.79 -12.08 -7.98
N ARG A 105 11.09 -12.40 -7.86
CA ARG A 105 11.61 -13.78 -7.90
C ARG A 105 11.14 -14.71 -6.78
N TYR A 106 10.55 -14.17 -5.71
CA TYR A 106 10.21 -14.89 -4.49
C TYR A 106 8.74 -14.76 -4.02
N SER A 107 7.82 -14.20 -4.81
CA SER A 107 6.40 -14.16 -4.40
C SER A 107 5.76 -15.55 -4.44
N LYS A 108 4.93 -15.87 -3.44
CA LYS A 108 4.07 -17.07 -3.41
C LYS A 108 2.86 -16.97 -4.34
N ILE A 109 2.58 -15.77 -4.86
CA ILE A 109 1.50 -15.48 -5.81
C ILE A 109 2.12 -15.35 -7.20
N ASP A 110 1.36 -15.73 -8.22
CA ASP A 110 1.80 -15.62 -9.60
C ASP A 110 2.18 -14.16 -9.93
N ARG A 111 3.38 -13.97 -10.50
CA ARG A 111 3.95 -12.63 -10.75
C ARG A 111 3.05 -11.81 -11.66
N ALA A 112 2.42 -12.46 -12.63
CA ALA A 112 1.48 -11.84 -13.54
C ALA A 112 0.26 -11.26 -12.80
N ALA A 113 -0.29 -11.99 -11.82
CA ALA A 113 -1.43 -11.53 -11.03
C ALA A 113 -1.09 -10.35 -10.11
N VAL A 114 0.13 -10.32 -9.56
CA VAL A 114 0.62 -9.18 -8.75
C VAL A 114 0.80 -7.94 -9.61
N VAL A 115 1.42 -8.09 -10.79
CA VAL A 115 1.62 -6.99 -11.72
C VAL A 115 0.27 -6.48 -12.21
N GLU A 116 -0.61 -7.35 -12.69
CA GLU A 116 -1.97 -7.00 -13.13
C GLU A 116 -2.73 -6.25 -12.03
N TYR A 117 -2.65 -6.70 -10.78
CA TYR A 117 -3.30 -5.99 -9.66
C TYR A 117 -2.78 -4.54 -9.49
N PHE A 118 -1.47 -4.30 -9.65
CA PHE A 118 -0.88 -2.97 -9.47
C PHE A 118 -0.83 -2.11 -10.74
N THR A 119 -0.96 -2.70 -11.93
CA THR A 119 -0.92 -2.02 -13.24
C THR A 119 -2.29 -1.87 -13.89
N ALA A 120 -3.30 -2.65 -13.47
CA ALA A 120 -4.67 -2.46 -13.92
C ALA A 120 -5.11 -1.03 -13.55
N GLY A 121 -5.46 -0.26 -14.58
CA GLY A 121 -5.79 1.17 -14.47
C GLY A 121 -6.93 1.50 -13.49
N ASP A 122 -7.67 0.50 -13.04
CA ASP A 122 -8.80 0.64 -12.11
C ASP A 122 -8.42 0.53 -10.63
N TYR A 123 -7.24 -0.01 -10.28
CA TYR A 123 -6.89 -0.35 -8.90
C TYR A 123 -5.83 0.54 -8.23
N MET A 124 -5.16 1.42 -8.96
CA MET A 124 -4.46 2.53 -8.31
C MET A 124 -5.49 3.58 -7.90
N PRO A 125 -5.86 3.72 -6.60
CA PRO A 125 -6.63 4.88 -6.19
C PRO A 125 -5.88 6.13 -6.64
N LYS A 126 -6.64 7.16 -7.06
CA LYS A 126 -6.12 8.51 -7.40
C LYS A 126 -5.32 9.18 -6.26
N VAL A 127 -5.16 8.48 -5.13
CA VAL A 127 -4.31 8.82 -3.99
C VAL A 127 -3.25 7.72 -3.87
N ARG A 128 -2.04 8.03 -4.35
CA ARG A 128 -0.89 7.12 -4.37
C ARG A 128 -0.43 6.83 -2.93
N LEU A 129 -0.22 5.54 -2.65
CA LEU A 129 0.40 4.89 -1.47
C LEU A 129 0.68 5.73 -0.22
N PHE A 130 0.22 5.25 0.93
CA PHE A 130 0.53 5.84 2.24
C PHE A 130 1.76 5.19 2.83
N PHE A 131 2.75 5.99 3.21
CA PHE A 131 3.80 5.56 4.12
C PHE A 131 3.62 6.29 5.44
N LEU A 132 3.46 5.51 6.50
CA LEU A 132 3.56 5.95 7.88
C LEU A 132 4.94 5.50 8.38
N LEU A 133 5.87 6.43 8.55
CA LEU A 133 7.17 6.11 9.13
C LEU A 133 7.02 5.96 10.65
N GLY A 134 7.34 4.79 11.20
CA GLY A 134 7.59 4.58 12.62
C GLY A 134 9.04 4.90 12.95
N VAL A 135 9.31 5.45 14.13
CA VAL A 135 10.65 5.76 14.68
C VAL A 135 11.54 4.52 14.67
#